data_AF-A0A6I9TAQ7-F1
#
_entry.id   AF-A0A6I9TAQ7-F1
#
_cell.length_a   1.000
_cell.length_b   1.000
_cell.length_c   1.000
_cell.angle_alpha   90.00
_cell.angle_beta   90.00
_cell.angle_gamma   90.00
#
_symmetry.space_group_name_H-M   'P 1'
#
loop_
_entity.id
_entity.type
_entity.pdbx_description
1 polymer ?
#
loop_
_entity_poly.entity_id
_entity_poly.type
_entity_poly.pdbx_seq_one_letter_code
_entity_poly.pdbx_strand_id
1 'polypeptide(L)'
;MGIPVVDFSKVNGKERADTLALIDHYCQEWGFFQLINHGISEELLDRVKRVATECYKLEREADFRNSKPVQLLNELLEKNSDAKIENVDWEDVFLLSDENDEEWPSKTIGFK
;
A
#
# COMPACT_ATOMS: atom_id res chain seq x y z
N MET A 1 11.95 -10.22 16.62
CA MET A 1 12.20 -8.76 16.64
C MET A 1 11.06 -8.10 15.89
N GLY A 2 10.49 -7.02 16.44
CA GLY A 2 9.37 -6.31 15.83
C GLY A 2 9.84 -5.05 15.09
N ILE A 3 9.01 -4.55 14.18
CA ILE A 3 9.25 -3.29 13.46
C ILE A 3 9.21 -2.14 14.49
N PRO A 4 10.16 -1.18 14.46
CA PRO A 4 10.17 -0.06 15.39
C PRO A 4 8.91 0.79 15.27
N VAL A 5 8.47 1.34 16.40
CA VAL A 5 7.29 2.22 16.48
C VAL A 5 7.70 3.55 17.12
N VAL A 6 7.27 4.65 16.51
CA VAL A 6 7.49 6.02 16.99
C VAL A 6 6.14 6.65 17.31
N ASP A 7 6.01 7.16 18.54
CA ASP A 7 4.86 8.00 18.92
C ASP A 7 5.08 9.42 18.43
N PHE A 8 4.39 9.78 17.35
CA PHE A 8 4.57 11.06 16.68
C PHE A 8 3.96 12.23 17.44
N SER A 9 3.10 11.99 18.44
CA SER A 9 2.58 13.08 19.28
C SER A 9 3.68 13.78 20.08
N LYS A 10 4.79 13.08 20.35
CA LYS A 10 5.91 13.56 21.15
C LYS A 10 6.80 14.57 20.44
N VAL A 11 6.70 14.69 19.11
CA VAL A 11 7.52 15.61 18.31
C VAL A 11 7.21 17.09 18.59
N ASN A 12 6.02 17.38 19.12
CA ASN A 12 5.57 18.74 19.44
C ASN A 12 5.61 19.04 20.95
N GLY A 13 6.31 18.21 21.74
CA GLY A 13 6.33 18.28 23.20
C GLY A 13 7.73 18.38 23.81
N LYS A 14 7.79 18.11 25.13
CA LYS A 14 9.05 18.09 25.89
C LYS A 14 10.02 17.00 25.42
N GLU A 15 9.48 15.90 24.88
CA GLU A 15 10.23 14.74 24.38
C GLU A 15 10.68 14.90 22.91
N ARG A 16 10.58 16.11 22.34
CA ARG A 16 10.90 16.36 20.93
C ARG A 16 12.33 15.92 20.57
N ALA A 17 13.32 16.29 21.39
CA ALA A 17 14.72 15.97 21.10
C ALA A 17 14.96 14.46 21.04
N ASP A 18 14.46 13.73 22.04
CA ASP A 18 14.61 12.27 22.12
C ASP A 18 13.86 11.56 20.99
N THR A 19 12.65 12.04 20.66
CA THR A 19 11.84 11.47 19.57
C THR A 19 12.52 11.66 18.21
N LEU A 20 13.11 12.83 17.96
CA LEU A 20 13.86 13.08 16.72
C LEU A 20 15.16 12.28 16.64
N ALA A 21 15.86 12.11 17.76
CA ALA A 21 17.04 11.23 17.81
C ALA A 21 16.67 9.77 17.53
N LEU A 22 15.49 9.32 17.99
CA LEU A 22 14.97 7.99 17.68
C LEU A 22 14.65 7.83 16.19
N ILE A 23 14.02 8.84 15.58
CA ILE A 23 13.75 8.86 14.14
C ILE A 23 15.06 8.82 13.34
N ASP A 24 16.05 9.62 13.69
CA ASP A 24 17.38 9.62 13.05
C ASP A 24 18.03 8.22 13.12
N HIS A 25 18.03 7.62 14.30
CA HIS A 25 18.54 6.26 14.50
C HIS A 25 17.80 5.22 13.65
N TYR A 26 16.47 5.26 13.60
CA TYR A 26 15.70 4.31 12.80
C TYR A 26 15.83 4.54 11.29
N CYS A 27 16.01 5.78 10.84
CA CYS A 27 16.36 6.06 9.44
C CYS A 27 17.70 5.43 9.05
N GLN A 28 18.71 5.47 9.94
CA GLN A 28 20.06 4.96 9.67
C GLN A 28 20.14 3.43 9.78
N GLU A 29 19.57 2.84 10.83
CA GLU A 29 19.78 1.43 11.17
C GLU A 29 18.69 0.49 10.64
N TRP A 30 17.46 0.99 10.44
CA TRP A 30 16.32 0.17 9.99
C TRP A 30 15.88 0.50 8.57
N GLY A 31 15.92 1.77 8.17
CA GLY A 31 15.37 2.25 6.90
C GLY A 31 13.83 2.31 6.86
N PHE A 32 13.13 1.85 7.91
CA PHE A 32 11.69 1.98 8.06
C PHE A 32 11.24 1.86 9.52
N PHE A 33 10.08 2.45 9.85
CA PHE A 33 9.43 2.38 11.16
C PHE A 33 7.93 2.70 11.02
N GLN A 34 7.14 2.34 12.02
CA GLN A 34 5.72 2.69 12.11
C GLN A 34 5.52 3.97 12.92
N LEU A 35 4.58 4.81 12.49
CA LEU A 35 4.11 5.96 13.27
C LEU A 35 2.78 5.63 13.94
N ILE A 36 2.65 5.99 15.22
CA ILE A 36 1.36 6.11 15.91
C ILE A 36 1.13 7.56 16.32
N ASN A 37 -0.11 7.94 16.60
CA ASN A 37 -0.49 9.31 16.94
C ASN A 37 0.01 10.34 15.89
N HIS A 38 -0.01 9.96 14.61
CA HIS A 38 0.47 10.77 13.49
C HIS A 38 -0.45 11.96 13.13
N GLY A 39 -1.63 12.07 13.76
CA GLY A 39 -2.55 13.20 13.57
C GLY A 39 -3.43 13.11 12.31
N ILE A 40 -3.33 12.02 11.54
CA ILE A 40 -4.24 11.74 10.42
C ILE A 40 -5.52 11.12 10.99
N SER A 41 -6.68 11.64 10.60
CA SER A 41 -7.98 11.14 11.06
C SER A 41 -8.17 9.65 10.73
N GLU A 42 -8.60 8.86 11.72
CA GLU A 42 -8.97 7.46 11.52
C GLU A 42 -10.11 7.30 10.51
N GLU A 43 -11.09 8.22 10.54
CA GLU A 43 -12.20 8.25 9.56
C GLU A 43 -11.69 8.41 8.13
N LEU A 44 -10.66 9.24 7.92
CA LEU A 44 -10.04 9.42 6.61
C LEU A 44 -9.34 8.14 6.16
N LEU A 45 -8.56 7.50 7.05
CA LEU A 45 -7.88 6.25 6.74
C LEU A 45 -8.86 5.13 6.38
N ASP A 46 -9.97 5.03 7.12
CA ASP A 46 -11.02 4.04 6.84
C ASP A 46 -11.75 4.33 5.54
N ARG A 47 -11.97 5.60 5.20
CA ARG A 47 -12.48 6.00 3.88
C ARG A 47 -11.54 5.60 2.77
N VAL A 48 -10.24 5.87 2.90
CA VAL A 48 -9.23 5.50 1.88
C VAL A 48 -9.22 3.98 1.67
N LYS A 49 -9.19 3.17 2.74
CA LYS A 49 -9.25 1.70 2.63
C LYS A 49 -10.50 1.21 1.92
N ARG A 50 -11.67 1.77 2.29
CA ARG A 50 -12.96 1.40 1.68
C ARG A 50 -12.98 1.71 0.20
N VAL A 51 -12.67 2.96 -0.16
CA VAL A 51 -12.71 3.44 -1.53
C VAL A 51 -11.70 2.68 -2.40
N ALA A 52 -10.46 2.47 -1.94
CA ALA A 52 -9.48 1.65 -2.66
C ALA A 52 -9.95 0.20 -2.89
N THR A 53 -10.59 -0.41 -1.88
CA THR A 53 -11.18 -1.76 -2.01
C THR A 53 -12.31 -1.80 -3.04
N GLU A 54 -13.17 -0.78 -3.06
CA GLU A 54 -14.27 -0.66 -4.02
C GLU A 54 -13.74 -0.47 -5.44
N CYS A 55 -12.71 0.36 -5.64
CA CYS A 55 -12.07 0.52 -6.96
C CYS A 55 -11.49 -0.78 -7.48
N TYR A 56 -10.79 -1.54 -6.65
CA TYR A 56 -10.28 -2.83 -7.10
C TYR A 56 -11.43 -3.71 -7.62
N LYS A 57 -12.51 -3.85 -6.85
CA LYS A 57 -13.65 -4.70 -7.23
C LYS A 57 -14.39 -4.21 -8.48
N LEU A 58 -14.62 -2.90 -8.60
CA LEU A 58 -15.45 -2.33 -9.66
C LEU A 58 -14.69 -2.08 -10.96
N GLU A 59 -13.43 -1.69 -10.85
CA GLU A 59 -12.66 -1.15 -11.99
C GLU A 59 -11.47 -2.03 -12.39
N ARG A 60 -10.92 -2.84 -11.47
CA ARG A 60 -9.64 -3.52 -11.69
C ARG A 60 -9.73 -5.04 -11.75
N GLU A 61 -10.63 -5.64 -10.98
CA GLU A 61 -10.65 -7.08 -10.75
C GLU A 61 -10.84 -7.89 -12.04
N ALA A 62 -11.69 -7.42 -12.96
CA ALA A 62 -11.90 -8.07 -14.25
C ALA A 62 -10.61 -8.10 -15.09
N ASP A 63 -9.85 -7.00 -15.11
CA ASP A 63 -8.61 -6.91 -15.87
C ASP A 63 -7.50 -7.73 -15.20
N PHE A 64 -7.42 -7.70 -13.86
CA PHE A 64 -6.47 -8.54 -13.13
C PHE A 64 -6.72 -10.03 -13.35
N ARG A 65 -7.98 -10.50 -13.39
CA ARG A 65 -8.32 -11.89 -13.72
C ARG A 65 -7.88 -12.30 -15.13
N ASN A 66 -7.75 -11.35 -16.04
CA ASN A 66 -7.28 -11.57 -17.40
C ASN A 66 -5.77 -11.26 -17.58
N SER A 67 -5.06 -10.95 -16.50
CA SER A 67 -3.67 -10.50 -16.54
C SER A 67 -2.67 -11.65 -16.77
N LYS A 68 -1.44 -11.27 -17.14
CA LYS A 68 -0.34 -12.21 -17.37
C LYS A 68 -0.01 -13.11 -16.15
N PRO A 69 0.06 -12.61 -14.90
CA PRO A 69 0.25 -13.48 -13.73
C PRO A 69 -0.79 -14.61 -13.64
N VAL A 70 -2.08 -14.29 -13.88
CA VAL A 70 -3.17 -15.27 -13.81
C VAL A 70 -3.09 -16.27 -14.97
N GLN A 71 -2.78 -15.80 -16.17
CA GLN A 71 -2.60 -16.67 -17.34
C GLN A 71 -1.45 -17.66 -17.14
N LEU A 72 -0.29 -17.20 -16.65
CA LEU A 72 0.86 -18.07 -16.37
C LEU A 72 0.53 -19.14 -15.32
N LEU A 73 -0.24 -18.78 -14.28
CA LEU A 73 -0.70 -19.75 -13.28
C LEU A 73 -1.63 -20.80 -13.91
N ASN A 74 -2.61 -20.37 -14.71
CA ASN A 74 -3.52 -21.28 -15.38
C ASN A 74 -2.78 -22.26 -16.30
N GLU A 75 -1.79 -21.80 -17.06
CA GLU A 75 -0.98 -22.68 -17.92
C GLU A 75 -0.22 -23.76 -17.15
N LEU A 76 0.30 -23.44 -15.96
CA LEU A 76 1.00 -24.43 -15.12
C LEU A 76 0.03 -25.47 -14.56
N LEU A 77 -1.16 -25.03 -14.14
CA LEU A 77 -2.23 -25.90 -13.65
C LEU A 77 -2.71 -26.85 -14.75
N GLU A 78 -2.93 -26.34 -15.98
CA GLU A 78 -3.32 -27.16 -17.13
C GLU A 78 -2.25 -28.21 -17.50
N LYS A 79 -0.98 -27.86 -17.35
CA LYS A 79 0.16 -28.76 -17.62
C LYS A 79 0.43 -29.74 -16.47
N ASN A 80 -0.29 -29.66 -15.35
CA ASN A 80 0.02 -30.37 -14.09
C ASN A 80 1.52 -30.26 -13.72
N SER A 81 2.08 -29.07 -13.88
CA SER A 81 3.51 -28.83 -13.69
C SER A 81 3.78 -28.18 -12.34
N ASP A 82 4.76 -28.70 -11.60
CA ASP A 82 5.28 -28.09 -10.37
C ASP A 82 6.33 -27.00 -10.63
N ALA A 83 6.45 -26.52 -11.87
CA ALA A 83 7.35 -25.43 -12.20
C ALA A 83 6.95 -24.14 -11.46
N LYS A 84 7.94 -23.30 -11.14
CA LYS A 84 7.70 -22.03 -10.47
C LYS A 84 7.54 -20.90 -11.48
N ILE A 85 6.62 -19.98 -11.20
CA ILE A 85 6.55 -18.69 -11.89
C ILE A 85 7.56 -17.77 -11.19
N GLU A 86 8.53 -17.28 -11.94
CA GLU A 86 9.55 -16.34 -11.47
C GLU A 86 9.48 -15.04 -12.26
N ASN A 87 10.01 -13.96 -11.69
CA ASN A 87 10.05 -12.62 -12.31
C ASN A 87 8.66 -12.06 -12.68
N VAL A 88 7.66 -12.38 -11.87
CA VAL A 88 6.29 -11.87 -11.99
C VAL A 88 5.74 -11.65 -10.58
N ASP A 89 5.24 -10.44 -10.34
CA ASP A 89 4.55 -10.10 -9.10
C ASP A 89 3.06 -10.40 -9.24
N TRP A 90 2.48 -11.04 -8.22
CA TRP A 90 1.04 -11.29 -8.15
C TRP A 90 0.34 -10.05 -7.56
N GLU A 91 0.25 -9.01 -8.36
CA GLU A 91 -0.33 -7.73 -7.95
C GLU A 91 -0.98 -6.96 -9.10
N ASP A 92 -1.93 -6.09 -8.75
CA ASP A 92 -2.42 -5.00 -9.61
C ASP A 92 -2.05 -3.68 -8.95
N VAL A 93 -1.43 -2.78 -9.72
CA VAL A 93 -0.93 -1.49 -9.23
C VAL A 93 -1.49 -0.38 -10.10
N PHE A 94 -1.98 0.66 -9.44
CA PHE A 94 -2.33 1.94 -10.05
C PHE A 94 -1.77 3.07 -9.20
N LEU A 95 -1.34 4.16 -9.85
CA LEU A 95 -0.73 5.32 -9.19
C LEU A 95 -1.69 6.50 -9.27
N LEU A 96 -1.88 7.16 -8.12
CA LEU A 96 -2.57 8.43 -8.02
C LEU A 96 -1.55 9.50 -7.71
N SER A 97 -1.52 10.53 -8.53
CA SER A 97 -0.66 11.69 -8.37
C SER A 97 -1.41 12.94 -8.84
N ASP A 98 -0.91 14.11 -8.43
CA ASP A 98 -1.46 15.39 -8.88
C ASP A 98 -1.23 15.62 -10.39
N GLU A 99 -0.33 14.86 -11.02
CA GLU A 99 0.01 14.96 -12.44
C GLU A 99 -0.86 14.08 -13.34
N ASN A 100 -1.68 13.19 -12.77
CA ASN A 100 -2.50 12.23 -13.53
C ASN A 100 -3.96 12.18 -13.06
N ASP A 101 -4.52 13.30 -12.58
CA ASP A 101 -5.90 13.43 -12.11
C ASP A 101 -6.97 12.96 -13.12
N GLU A 102 -6.69 13.11 -14.42
CA GLU A 102 -7.53 12.60 -15.51
C GLU A 102 -7.57 11.06 -15.56
N GLU A 103 -6.53 10.38 -15.07
CA GLU A 103 -6.39 8.91 -15.05
C GLU A 103 -6.92 8.27 -13.77
N TRP A 104 -7.35 9.07 -12.78
CA TRP A 104 -7.88 8.54 -11.53
C TRP A 104 -9.14 7.70 -11.75
N PRO A 105 -9.37 6.65 -10.94
CA PRO A 105 -10.57 5.81 -11.02
C PRO A 105 -11.85 6.66 -11.04
N SER A 106 -12.67 6.44 -12.06
CA SER A 106 -13.81 7.32 -12.36
C SER A 106 -15.16 6.67 -12.08
N LYS A 107 -15.21 5.33 -11.97
CA LYS A 107 -16.46 4.60 -11.71
C LYS A 107 -16.71 4.43 -10.21
N THR A 108 -15.67 4.54 -9.39
CA THR A 108 -15.73 4.40 -7.94
C THR A 108 -16.05 5.75 -7.30
N ILE A 109 -17.22 5.83 -6.67
CA ILE A 109 -17.69 7.05 -6.03
C ILE A 109 -16.79 7.39 -4.83
N GLY A 110 -16.35 8.65 -4.73
CA GLY A 110 -15.55 9.14 -3.61
C GLY A 110 -14.03 9.00 -3.77
N PHE A 111 -13.54 8.60 -4.96
CA PHE A 111 -12.13 8.74 -5.34
C PHE A 111 -11.74 10.19 -5.66
N LYS A 112 -12.65 10.93 -6.33
CA LYS A 112 -12.54 12.38 -6.58
C LYS A 112 -13.37 13.15 -5.56
#